data_AF-A0A967JY45-F1
#
_entry.id   AF-A0A967JY45-F1
#
_cell.length_a   1.000
_cell.length_b   1.000
_cell.length_c   1.000
_cell.angle_alpha   90.00
_cell.angle_beta   90.00
_cell.angle_gamma   90.00
#
_symmetry.space_group_name_H-M   'P 1'
#
loop_
_entity.id
_entity.type
_entity.pdbx_description
1 polymer ?
#
loop_
_entity_poly.entity_id
_entity_poly.type
_entity_poly.pdbx_seq_one_letter_code
_entity_poly.pdbx_strand_id
1 'polypeptide(L)'
;LPEIREFERTSTTAVCGYVGPILESYLRRLEEAVSRMNLPSLHVMGSSGGVFDVEEGLRMPAMAIESGPAAGVIAAALVGRQL
;
A
#
# COMPACT_ATOMS: atom_id res chain seq x y z
N LEU A 1 -24.37 20.86 2.27
CA LEU A 1 -23.93 21.26 3.63
C LEU A 1 -22.50 20.74 3.82
N PRO A 2 -21.63 21.43 4.56
CA PRO A 2 -20.31 20.87 4.90
C PRO A 2 -20.49 19.64 5.78
N GLU A 3 -19.85 18.53 5.41
CA GLU A 3 -19.93 17.27 6.15
C GLU A 3 -18.82 17.19 7.22
N ILE A 4 -19.08 16.46 8.30
CA ILE A 4 -18.05 16.19 9.32
C ILE A 4 -16.85 15.52 8.62
N ARG A 5 -15.63 16.00 8.93
CA ARG A 5 -14.35 15.52 8.37
C ARG A 5 -14.18 15.76 6.86
N GLU A 6 -14.78 16.84 6.35
CA GLU A 6 -14.60 17.31 4.96
C GLU A 6 -13.12 17.46 4.58
N PHE A 7 -12.31 17.98 5.50
CA PHE A 7 -10.88 18.21 5.27
C PHE A 7 -10.13 16.87 5.10
N GLU A 8 -10.29 15.93 6.03
CA GLU A 8 -9.59 14.65 6.00
C GLU A 8 -9.98 13.83 4.77
N ARG A 9 -11.27 13.85 4.40
CA ARG A 9 -11.75 13.20 3.20
C ARG A 9 -11.14 13.82 1.94
N THR A 10 -11.20 15.14 1.83
CA THR A 10 -10.63 15.86 0.67
C THR A 10 -9.12 15.67 0.57
N SER A 11 -8.42 15.72 1.71
CA SER A 11 -6.98 15.48 1.81
C SER A 11 -6.60 14.08 1.32
N THR A 12 -7.31 13.05 1.80
CA THR A 12 -7.07 11.66 1.37
C THR A 12 -7.37 11.47 -0.12
N THR A 13 -8.45 12.05 -0.63
CA THR A 13 -8.78 12.01 -2.06
C THR A 13 -7.72 12.67 -2.92
N ALA A 14 -7.21 13.83 -2.49
CA ALA A 14 -6.13 14.53 -3.19
C ALA A 14 -4.86 13.67 -3.26
N VAL A 15 -4.51 13.01 -2.15
CA VAL A 15 -3.39 12.07 -2.09
C VAL A 15 -3.61 10.87 -3.02
N CYS A 16 -4.78 10.22 -2.99
CA CYS A 16 -5.09 9.11 -3.90
C CYS A 16 -5.00 9.52 -5.37
N GLY A 17 -5.53 10.70 -5.73
CA GLY A 17 -5.46 11.22 -7.11
C GLY A 17 -4.03 11.54 -7.56
N TYR A 18 -3.19 12.03 -6.64
CA TYR A 18 -1.79 12.34 -6.92
C TYR A 18 -0.91 11.09 -7.03
N VAL A 19 -1.06 10.14 -6.10
CA VAL A 19 -0.20 8.96 -5.98
C VAL A 19 -0.63 7.82 -6.90
N GLY A 20 -1.94 7.69 -7.14
CA GLY A 20 -2.52 6.56 -7.88
C GLY A 20 -1.82 6.22 -9.20
N PRO A 21 -1.65 7.18 -10.14
CA PRO A 21 -1.00 6.90 -11.43
C PRO A 21 0.46 6.44 -11.31
N ILE A 22 1.19 6.98 -10.32
CA ILE A 22 2.59 6.64 -10.06
C ILE A 22 2.67 5.22 -9.51
N LEU A 23 1.81 4.89 -8.54
CA LEU A 23 1.72 3.58 -7.94
C LEU A 23 1.31 2.52 -8.96
N GLU A 24 0.34 2.83 -9.83
CA GLU A 24 -0.09 1.93 -10.91
C GLU A 24 1.07 1.58 -11.85
N SER A 25 1.79 2.59 -12.34
CA SER A 25 2.93 2.36 -13.23
C SER A 25 4.00 1.48 -12.56
N TYR A 26 4.28 1.73 -11.28
CA TYR A 26 5.25 0.95 -10.52
C TYR A 26 4.81 -0.50 -10.33
N LEU A 27 3.59 -0.74 -9.84
CA LEU A 27 3.11 -2.08 -9.52
C LEU A 27 2.97 -2.93 -10.79
N ARG A 28 2.48 -2.38 -11.91
CA ARG A 28 2.42 -3.11 -13.18
C ARG A 28 3.80 -3.56 -13.68
N ARG A 29 4.79 -2.67 -13.63
CA ARG A 29 6.18 -3.01 -14.00
C ARG A 29 6.76 -4.09 -13.09
N LEU A 30 6.38 -4.08 -11.81
CA LEU A 30 6.82 -5.07 -10.84
C LEU A 30 6.15 -6.43 -11.06
N GLU A 31 4.84 -6.47 -11.33
CA GLU A 31 4.13 -7.71 -11.71
C GLU A 31 4.72 -8.35 -12.96
N GLU A 32 5.01 -7.55 -14.00
CA GLU A 32 5.67 -8.03 -15.21
C GLU A 32 7.06 -8.61 -14.92
N ALA A 33 7.82 -7.99 -14.02
CA ALA A 33 9.14 -8.48 -13.63
C ALA A 33 9.03 -9.81 -12.87
N VAL A 34 8.14 -9.89 -11.87
CA VAL A 34 7.87 -11.09 -11.05
C VAL A 34 7.43 -12.25 -11.95
N SER A 35 6.49 -11.99 -12.87
CA SER A 35 5.98 -12.97 -13.83
C SER A 35 7.09 -13.51 -14.75
N ARG A 36 7.94 -12.62 -15.32
CA ARG A 36 9.08 -13.04 -16.15
C ARG A 36 10.10 -13.89 -15.41
N MET A 37 10.22 -13.72 -14.10
CA MET A 37 11.12 -14.49 -13.25
C MET A 37 10.51 -15.80 -12.73
N ASN A 38 9.26 -16.12 -13.09
CA ASN A 38 8.49 -17.25 -12.54
C ASN A 38 8.43 -17.24 -11.00
N LEU A 39 8.35 -16.04 -10.42
CA LEU A 39 8.19 -15.87 -8.97
C LEU A 39 6.71 -15.94 -8.57
N PRO A 40 6.40 -16.23 -7.29
CA PRO A 40 5.04 -16.18 -6.77
C PRO A 40 4.38 -14.81 -6.95
N SER A 41 3.04 -14.78 -6.92
CA SER A 41 2.25 -13.56 -7.08
C SER A 41 2.68 -12.44 -6.12
N LEU A 42 2.78 -11.23 -6.67
CA LEU A 42 3.18 -10.04 -5.94
C LEU A 42 2.11 -9.65 -4.91
N HIS A 43 2.54 -9.55 -3.65
CA HIS A 43 1.76 -8.94 -2.58
C HIS A 43 2.46 -7.66 -2.12
N VAL A 44 1.67 -6.66 -1.74
CA VAL A 44 2.15 -5.34 -1.32
C VAL A 44 1.79 -5.13 0.16
N MET A 45 2.72 -4.61 0.94
CA MET A 45 2.48 -4.24 2.34
C MET A 45 1.56 -3.02 2.41
N GLY A 46 0.58 -3.07 3.30
CA GLY A 46 -0.26 -1.93 3.64
C GLY A 46 0.15 -1.24 4.93
N SER A 47 -0.20 0.04 5.03
CA SER A 47 0.01 0.88 6.22
C SER A 47 -0.73 0.39 7.46
N SER A 48 -1.78 -0.42 7.28
CA SER A 48 -2.49 -1.12 8.35
C SER A 48 -1.74 -2.32 8.92
N GLY A 49 -0.62 -2.72 8.31
CA GLY A 49 0.15 -3.89 8.72
C GLY A 49 -0.31 -5.22 8.11
N GLY A 50 -1.26 -5.19 7.17
CA GLY A 50 -1.61 -6.34 6.33
C GLY A 50 -0.85 -6.34 5.00
N VAL A 51 -1.11 -7.35 4.18
CA VAL A 51 -0.71 -7.35 2.77
C VAL A 51 -1.95 -7.38 1.87
N PHE A 52 -1.83 -6.84 0.67
CA PHE A 52 -2.89 -6.81 -0.34
C PHE A 52 -2.34 -7.13 -1.73
N ASP A 53 -3.23 -7.57 -2.62
CA ASP A 53 -2.91 -7.74 -4.04
C ASP A 53 -2.86 -6.38 -4.75
N VAL A 54 -2.12 -6.31 -5.86
CA VAL A 54 -1.94 -5.08 -6.64
C VAL A 54 -3.27 -4.40 -6.97
N GLU A 55 -4.27 -5.17 -7.40
CA GLU A 55 -5.58 -4.61 -7.75
C GLU A 55 -6.24 -3.88 -6.56
N GLU A 56 -6.14 -4.44 -5.36
CA GLU A 56 -6.70 -3.83 -4.15
C GLU A 56 -5.94 -2.56 -3.76
N GLY A 57 -4.61 -2.57 -3.87
CA GLY A 57 -3.77 -1.40 -3.67
C GLY A 57 -4.11 -0.23 -4.59
N LEU A 58 -4.50 -0.52 -5.83
CA LEU A 58 -4.89 0.50 -6.80
C LEU A 58 -6.28 1.09 -6.54
N ARG A 59 -7.17 0.38 -5.85
CA ARG A 59 -8.47 0.93 -5.43
C ARG A 59 -8.32 1.97 -4.31
N MET A 60 -7.29 1.84 -3.47
CA MET A 60 -7.01 2.79 -2.38
C MET A 60 -5.49 3.05 -2.25
N PRO A 61 -4.89 3.88 -3.13
CA PRO A 61 -3.45 4.12 -3.14
C PRO A 61 -2.87 4.63 -1.80
N ALA A 62 -3.68 5.35 -1.03
CA ALA A 62 -3.28 5.82 0.30
C ALA A 62 -2.92 4.68 1.28
N MET A 63 -3.39 3.45 1.05
CA MET A 63 -3.04 2.28 1.87
C MET A 63 -1.57 1.86 1.71
N ALA A 64 -0.90 2.24 0.62
CA ALA A 64 0.51 1.92 0.39
C ALA A 64 1.48 2.92 1.05
N ILE A 65 0.98 4.07 1.49
CA ILE A 65 1.79 5.16 2.08
C ILE A 65 2.31 4.72 3.44
N GLU A 66 3.60 4.92 3.70
CA GLU A 66 4.27 4.47 4.94
C GLU A 66 4.13 2.95 5.22
N SER A 67 3.92 2.15 4.17
CA SER A 67 3.91 0.68 4.26
C SER A 67 5.23 0.09 4.76
N GLY A 68 6.37 0.69 4.41
CA GLY A 68 7.69 0.27 4.86
C GLY A 68 7.87 0.33 6.38
N PRO A 69 7.62 1.50 7.03
CA PRO A 69 7.65 1.59 8.49
C PRO A 69 6.66 0.66 9.19
N ALA A 70 5.46 0.47 8.64
CA ALA A 70 4.49 -0.49 9.15
C ALA A 70 5.06 -1.92 9.16
N ALA A 71 5.71 -2.34 8.06
CA ALA A 71 6.43 -3.63 8.01
C ALA A 71 7.51 -3.72 9.09
N GLY A 72 8.26 -2.64 9.31
CA GLY A 72 9.31 -2.57 10.33
C GLY A 72 8.77 -2.80 11.74
N VAL A 73 7.66 -2.14 12.09
CA VAL A 73 6.99 -2.34 13.39
C VAL A 73 6.50 -3.79 13.54
N ILE A 74 5.91 -4.36 12.50
CA ILE A 74 5.45 -5.75 12.53
C ILE A 74 6.60 -6.73 12.68
N ALA A 75 7.69 -6.53 11.93
CA ALA A 75 8.88 -7.36 12.04
C ALA A 75 9.48 -7.29 13.46
N ALA A 76 9.62 -6.09 14.02
CA ALA A 76 10.12 -5.90 15.38
C ALA A 76 9.23 -6.59 16.42
N ALA A 77 7.90 -6.46 16.31
CA ALA A 77 6.96 -7.12 17.20
C ALA A 77 6.99 -8.66 17.08
N LEU A 78 7.21 -9.19 15.87
CA LEU A 78 7.37 -10.63 15.64
C LEU A 78 8.62 -11.16 16.34
N VAL A 79 9.77 -10.51 16.11
CA VAL A 79 11.06 -10.88 16.72
C VAL A 79 10.96 -10.79 18.24
N GLY A 80 10.34 -9.72 18.78
CA GLY A 80 10.17 -9.55 20.22
C GLY A 80 9.33 -10.63 20.90
N ARG A 81 8.44 -11.33 20.17
CA ARG A 81 7.67 -12.48 20.71
C ARG A 81 8.45 -13.81 20.69
N GLN A 82 9.58 -13.85 19.99
CA GLN A 82 10.43 -15.04 19.89
C GLN A 82 11.60 -15.00 20.89
N LEU A 83 11.77 -13.88 21.58
CA LEU A 83 12.68 -13.69 22.72
C LEU A 83 11.95 -14.02 24.03
#